data_AF-A0A6J0TUH2-F1
#
_entry.id   AF-A0A6J0TUH2-F1
#
_cell.length_a   1.000
_cell.length_b   1.000
_cell.length_c   1.000
_cell.angle_alpha   90.00
_cell.angle_beta   90.00
_cell.angle_gamma   90.00
#
_symmetry.space_group_name_H-M   'P 1'
#
loop_
_entity.id
_entity.type
_entity.pdbx_description
1 polymer ?
#
loop_
_entity_poly.entity_id
_entity_poly.type
_entity_poly.pdbx_seq_one_letter_code
_entity_poly.pdbx_strand_id
1 'polypeptide(L)'
;MLHNPAKLQVIFALPLSVKDFYLLLLQSLTERGTPCPHTQDHRLRVRLVPTRMDRDRLLQLRIFDLNCWGIRYLSKLQQERIELIGDVLSQEGFDLALLQEVWSEKDYWGLKKKLCARYPSSHYFKSGVIGSGLCIFSKHQILDTFLYQYSVNGYPYMFQHGDWFGGKSVGLVVLKIQGIVFNVYVTHLHAEYCREKDAYLSHRVVQAWELGQFIQHTSKGADVVLLGGDLNMHSEDVGVRLLRGWAGLRDSFIAAEKVVGCEDGSTLLPANRFTSKKELKCYPQGIRIDYILYKTMSQYEVRCNSHETTTGTTPTKDIPYSDHEAVMVTLSVARKPPQEELNHPTIEPVLVDILNEARMEVRVGLHSAERQQYSCGRMAVLAVLLLLMQGAMGLSSMFGGALQQPFPKFSFSLLSLLAVLVLLLSTGLYLFHTIEVKVLQGTEDQMRLALQTLQDKISSG
;
A
#
# COMPACT_ATOMS: atom_id res chain seq x y z
N MET A 1 -32.43 18.59 25.14
CA MET A 1 -32.24 17.92 26.45
C MET A 1 -32.40 16.42 26.26
N LEU A 2 -31.61 15.62 26.99
CA LEU A 2 -31.52 14.13 27.01
C LEU A 2 -30.77 13.51 25.81
N HIS A 3 -29.43 13.40 25.86
CA HIS A 3 -28.62 12.29 26.41
C HIS A 3 -28.95 10.91 25.82
N ASN A 4 -28.14 10.47 24.85
CA ASN A 4 -27.97 9.06 24.50
C ASN A 4 -26.46 8.72 24.55
N PRO A 5 -25.96 8.08 25.62
CA PRO A 5 -24.56 7.75 25.79
C PRO A 5 -24.30 6.34 25.23
N ALA A 6 -24.23 6.20 23.90
CA ALA A 6 -23.87 4.93 23.25
C ALA A 6 -22.92 5.11 22.05
N LYS A 7 -22.27 6.27 21.92
CA LYS A 7 -21.25 6.54 20.90
C LYS A 7 -19.96 7.03 21.54
N LEU A 8 -19.34 6.23 22.40
CA LEU A 8 -17.93 6.37 22.76
C LEU A 8 -17.43 5.16 23.56
N GLN A 9 -17.43 3.96 22.96
CA GLN A 9 -16.66 2.84 23.53
C GLN A 9 -15.89 2.09 22.44
N VAL A 10 -14.58 2.39 22.41
CA VAL A 10 -13.44 1.48 22.22
C VAL A 10 -13.06 1.09 20.78
N ILE A 11 -12.21 1.93 20.19
CA ILE A 11 -11.25 1.62 19.10
C ILE A 11 -9.94 1.09 19.72
N PHE A 12 -10.01 0.07 20.57
CA PHE A 12 -8.83 -0.68 21.03
C PHE A 12 -9.28 -2.08 21.48
N ALA A 13 -9.39 -3.01 20.53
CA ALA A 13 -9.38 -4.43 20.85
C ALA A 13 -7.91 -4.87 20.97
N LEU A 14 -7.39 -4.93 22.20
CA LEU A 14 -6.15 -5.63 22.52
C LEU A 14 -6.31 -7.14 22.21
N PRO A 15 -5.23 -7.84 21.83
CA PRO A 15 -5.33 -9.23 21.41
C PRO A 15 -5.59 -10.19 22.57
N LEU A 16 -6.16 -11.32 22.17
CA LEU A 16 -6.63 -12.50 22.89
C LEU A 16 -5.78 -12.94 24.11
N SER A 17 -6.49 -13.49 25.09
CA SER A 17 -5.92 -14.00 26.34
C SER A 17 -4.95 -15.17 26.11
N VAL A 18 -3.94 -15.27 26.99
CA VAL A 18 -2.94 -16.35 27.09
C VAL A 18 -3.54 -17.77 27.15
N LYS A 19 -4.85 -17.90 27.34
CA LYS A 19 -5.57 -19.18 27.39
C LYS A 19 -5.74 -19.85 26.02
N ASP A 20 -5.78 -19.08 24.92
CA ASP A 20 -5.99 -19.62 23.56
C ASP A 20 -4.71 -20.22 22.95
N PHE A 21 -3.54 -19.89 23.51
CA PHE A 21 -2.24 -20.42 23.09
C PHE A 21 -1.99 -21.85 23.58
N TYR A 22 -2.59 -22.25 24.70
CA TYR A 22 -2.37 -23.58 25.31
C TYR A 22 -3.17 -24.70 24.64
N LEU A 23 -4.30 -24.37 24.00
CA LEU A 23 -5.15 -25.35 23.31
C LEU A 23 -4.66 -25.69 21.89
N LEU A 24 -3.91 -24.80 21.24
CA LEU A 24 -3.29 -25.05 19.93
C LEU A 24 -1.98 -25.86 20.02
N LEU A 25 -1.29 -25.84 21.17
CA LEU A 25 -0.04 -26.58 21.37
C LEU A 25 -0.27 -28.09 21.65
N LEU A 26 -1.45 -28.46 22.16
CA LEU A 26 -1.78 -29.85 22.50
C LEU A 26 -2.36 -30.67 21.34
N GLN A 27 -2.60 -30.06 20.18
CA GLN A 27 -3.06 -30.75 18.97
C GLN A 27 -1.93 -31.07 17.97
N SER A 28 -0.68 -30.70 18.30
CA SER A 28 0.51 -30.85 17.44
C SER A 28 1.44 -32.01 17.86
N LEU A 29 1.07 -32.89 18.80
CA LEU A 29 1.98 -33.89 19.39
C LEU A 29 1.54 -35.36 19.29
N THR A 30 0.78 -35.74 18.27
CA THR A 30 0.49 -37.16 18.00
C THR A 30 0.48 -37.49 16.52
N GLU A 31 1.65 -37.54 15.89
CA GLU A 31 1.90 -38.45 14.76
C GLU A 31 3.35 -38.98 14.86
N ARG A 32 3.50 -40.18 15.44
CA ARG A 32 4.71 -41.00 15.28
C ARG A 32 4.44 -42.02 14.20
N GLY A 33 5.33 -42.07 13.23
CA GLY A 33 5.23 -42.92 12.05
C GLY A 33 5.56 -44.39 12.29
N THR A 34 5.36 -45.15 11.21
CA THR A 34 5.94 -46.47 10.98
C THR A 34 6.44 -46.56 9.54
N PRO A 35 7.58 -47.22 9.27
CA PRO A 35 8.20 -47.26 7.94
C PRO A 35 7.83 -48.54 7.16
N CYS A 36 7.95 -48.49 5.83
CA CYS A 36 7.93 -49.69 4.98
C CYS A 36 9.02 -49.60 3.88
N PRO A 37 9.64 -50.72 3.44
CA PRO A 37 10.99 -50.71 2.87
C PRO A 37 11.11 -51.09 1.38
N HIS A 38 12.35 -50.91 0.88
CA HIS A 38 13.04 -51.57 -0.23
C HIS A 38 12.82 -51.13 -1.71
N THR A 39 13.84 -50.39 -2.17
CA THR A 39 14.67 -50.57 -3.38
C THR A 39 14.28 -51.63 -4.42
N GLN A 40 14.19 -51.22 -5.70
CA GLN A 40 14.98 -51.82 -6.78
C GLN A 40 15.13 -50.92 -8.02
N ASP A 41 16.34 -51.01 -8.58
CA ASP A 41 16.95 -50.32 -9.70
C ASP A 41 16.60 -50.97 -11.04
N HIS A 42 16.27 -50.20 -12.08
CA HIS A 42 16.44 -50.61 -13.48
C HIS A 42 16.62 -49.42 -14.46
N ARG A 43 17.89 -49.24 -14.88
CA ARG A 43 18.36 -48.97 -16.27
C ARG A 43 17.61 -47.93 -17.11
N LEU A 44 18.14 -46.70 -17.17
CA LEU A 44 17.82 -45.73 -18.22
C LEU A 44 18.56 -46.07 -19.53
N ARG A 45 17.79 -46.40 -20.57
CA ARG A 45 18.22 -46.35 -21.96
C ARG A 45 18.33 -44.89 -22.39
N VAL A 46 19.53 -44.47 -22.80
CA VAL A 46 19.75 -43.21 -23.52
C VAL A 46 19.05 -43.31 -24.88
N ARG A 47 17.85 -42.74 -24.98
CA ARG A 47 17.27 -42.35 -26.27
C ARG A 47 17.75 -40.95 -26.57
N LEU A 48 18.61 -40.81 -27.58
CA LEU A 48 18.84 -39.56 -28.28
C LEU A 48 17.50 -39.13 -28.87
N VAL A 49 16.79 -38.24 -28.16
CA VAL A 49 15.65 -37.51 -28.69
C VAL A 49 16.24 -36.41 -29.58
N PRO A 50 15.80 -36.26 -30.85
CA PRO A 50 16.24 -35.15 -31.67
C PRO A 50 15.87 -33.85 -30.96
N THR A 51 16.84 -32.98 -30.74
CA THR A 51 16.63 -31.60 -30.28
C THR A 51 15.73 -30.90 -31.27
N ARG A 52 14.42 -30.99 -31.04
CA ARG A 52 13.44 -30.07 -31.59
C ARG A 52 13.88 -28.70 -31.08
N MET A 53 14.37 -27.85 -31.98
CA MET A 53 14.56 -26.43 -31.68
C MET A 53 13.29 -25.95 -30.98
N ASP A 54 13.42 -25.60 -29.70
CA ASP A 54 12.35 -25.13 -28.83
C ASP A 54 11.93 -23.77 -29.39
N ARG A 55 10.97 -23.78 -30.30
CA ARG A 55 10.34 -22.55 -30.81
C ARG A 55 9.68 -21.87 -29.61
N ASP A 56 10.27 -20.76 -29.18
CA ASP A 56 9.66 -19.66 -28.41
C ASP A 56 8.43 -20.07 -27.58
N ARG A 57 8.65 -20.62 -26.39
CA ARG A 57 7.57 -20.84 -25.42
C ARG A 57 7.05 -19.48 -24.94
N LEU A 58 5.96 -19.04 -25.56
CA LEU A 58 5.16 -17.93 -25.07
C LEU A 58 4.50 -18.31 -23.74
N LEU A 59 4.86 -17.63 -22.67
CA LEU A 59 4.20 -17.72 -21.38
C LEU A 59 3.08 -16.69 -21.32
N GLN A 60 1.84 -17.15 -21.18
CA GLN A 60 0.71 -16.28 -20.89
C GLN A 60 0.47 -16.23 -19.38
N LEU A 61 0.25 -15.03 -18.84
CA LEU A 61 0.01 -14.78 -17.43
C LEU A 61 -1.24 -13.92 -17.26
N ARG A 62 -2.24 -14.42 -16.52
CA ARG A 62 -3.46 -13.69 -16.16
C ARG A 62 -3.34 -13.16 -14.73
N ILE A 63 -3.51 -11.86 -14.56
CA ILE A 63 -3.33 -11.15 -13.28
C ILE A 63 -4.67 -10.49 -12.91
N PHE A 64 -5.07 -10.63 -11.66
CA PHE A 64 -6.23 -9.98 -11.06
C PHE A 64 -5.76 -9.04 -9.96
N ASP A 65 -6.21 -7.79 -9.96
CA ASP A 65 -5.92 -6.78 -8.95
C ASP A 65 -7.24 -6.16 -8.45
N LEU A 66 -7.38 -6.03 -7.12
CA LEU A 66 -8.59 -5.47 -6.51
C LEU A 66 -8.35 -4.95 -5.08
N ASN A 67 -8.71 -3.68 -4.85
CA ASN A 67 -9.01 -3.18 -3.52
C ASN A 67 -10.35 -3.78 -3.05
N CYS A 68 -10.31 -4.63 -2.02
CA CYS A 68 -11.46 -5.42 -1.56
C CYS A 68 -12.43 -4.65 -0.64
N TRP A 69 -12.05 -3.44 -0.20
CA TRP A 69 -12.79 -2.66 0.78
C TRP A 69 -13.25 -3.49 1.97
N GLY A 70 -12.32 -4.18 2.62
CA GLY A 70 -12.59 -5.16 3.68
C GLY A 70 -12.65 -4.57 5.08
N ILE A 71 -12.95 -3.27 5.23
CA ILE A 71 -12.91 -2.58 6.52
C ILE A 71 -14.04 -3.08 7.42
N ARG A 72 -13.67 -3.70 8.54
CA ARG A 72 -14.63 -4.28 9.48
C ARG A 72 -15.58 -3.20 9.99
N TYR A 73 -16.88 -3.49 9.97
CA TYR A 73 -18.00 -2.62 10.40
C TYR A 73 -18.31 -1.40 9.53
N LEU A 74 -17.38 -0.93 8.68
CA LEU A 74 -17.63 0.20 7.76
C LEU A 74 -18.07 -0.28 6.38
N SER A 75 -17.46 -1.36 5.90
CA SER A 75 -17.76 -1.93 4.59
C SER A 75 -19.11 -2.65 4.59
N LYS A 76 -20.03 -2.19 3.73
CA LYS A 76 -21.38 -2.77 3.60
C LYS A 76 -21.29 -4.20 3.05
N LEU A 77 -22.11 -5.16 3.46
CA LEU A 77 -22.12 -6.53 2.88
C LEU A 77 -20.75 -7.21 2.77
N GLN A 78 -19.82 -6.89 3.68
CA GLN A 78 -18.42 -7.27 3.56
C GLN A 78 -18.20 -8.79 3.42
N GLN A 79 -18.90 -9.60 4.22
CA GLN A 79 -18.77 -11.07 4.16
C GLN A 79 -19.24 -11.64 2.81
N GLU A 80 -20.39 -11.17 2.32
CA GLU A 80 -20.95 -11.60 1.03
C GLU A 80 -20.00 -11.28 -0.13
N ARG A 81 -19.34 -10.10 -0.08
CA ARG A 81 -18.38 -9.70 -1.11
C ARG A 81 -17.07 -10.47 -1.05
N ILE A 82 -16.51 -10.69 0.14
CA ILE A 82 -15.31 -11.52 0.28
C ILE A 82 -15.57 -12.94 -0.23
N GLU A 83 -16.77 -13.48 0.03
CA GLU A 83 -17.16 -14.78 -0.50
C GLU A 83 -17.25 -14.78 -2.04
N LEU A 84 -17.85 -13.74 -2.63
CA LEU A 84 -17.91 -13.52 -4.08
C LEU A 84 -16.54 -13.39 -4.74
N ILE A 85 -15.63 -12.63 -4.12
CA ILE A 85 -14.24 -12.49 -4.57
C ILE A 85 -13.56 -13.88 -4.57
N GLY A 86 -13.77 -14.68 -3.52
CA GLY A 86 -13.27 -16.05 -3.48
C GLY A 86 -13.89 -16.96 -4.55
N ASP A 87 -15.16 -16.77 -4.91
CA ASP A 87 -15.80 -17.54 -5.99
C ASP A 87 -15.22 -17.20 -7.36
N VAL A 88 -15.12 -15.91 -7.71
CA VAL A 88 -14.60 -15.50 -9.03
C VAL A 88 -13.14 -15.91 -9.19
N LEU A 89 -12.31 -15.73 -8.16
CA LEU A 89 -10.91 -16.13 -8.21
C LEU A 89 -10.73 -17.64 -8.41
N SER A 90 -11.62 -18.46 -7.83
CA SER A 90 -11.62 -19.92 -7.98
C SER A 90 -12.09 -20.36 -9.38
N GLN A 91 -13.15 -19.73 -9.88
CA GLN A 91 -13.79 -20.05 -11.16
C GLN A 91 -12.92 -19.62 -12.35
N GLU A 92 -12.53 -18.35 -12.41
CA GLU A 92 -11.77 -17.77 -13.51
C GLU A 92 -10.34 -18.33 -13.58
N GLY A 93 -9.76 -18.65 -12.42
CA GLY A 93 -8.41 -19.19 -12.32
C GLY A 93 -7.37 -18.26 -12.92
N PHE A 94 -7.22 -17.05 -12.37
CA PHE A 94 -6.07 -16.17 -12.65
C PHE A 94 -4.78 -16.79 -12.13
N ASP A 95 -3.63 -16.47 -12.71
CA ASP A 95 -2.33 -16.98 -12.26
C ASP A 95 -1.85 -16.26 -11.00
N LEU A 96 -2.20 -14.98 -10.89
CA LEU A 96 -1.92 -14.12 -9.74
C LEU A 96 -3.18 -13.33 -9.37
N ALA A 97 -3.48 -13.26 -8.07
CA ALA A 97 -4.45 -12.34 -7.51
C ALA A 97 -3.75 -11.45 -6.47
N LEU A 98 -3.80 -10.14 -6.69
CA LEU A 98 -3.17 -9.08 -5.90
C LEU A 98 -4.30 -8.31 -5.22
N LEU A 99 -4.40 -8.40 -3.89
CA LEU A 99 -5.54 -7.85 -3.16
C LEU A 99 -5.08 -6.80 -2.16
N GLN A 100 -5.78 -5.68 -2.13
CA GLN A 100 -5.65 -4.64 -1.12
C GLN A 100 -6.87 -4.63 -0.20
N GLU A 101 -6.74 -3.98 0.96
CA GLU A 101 -7.80 -3.84 1.96
C GLU A 101 -8.41 -5.15 2.51
N VAL A 102 -7.66 -6.25 2.48
CA VAL A 102 -7.96 -7.46 3.26
C VAL A 102 -7.47 -7.25 4.69
N TRP A 103 -8.15 -6.37 5.45
CA TRP A 103 -7.70 -5.92 6.78
C TRP A 103 -7.78 -7.00 7.86
N SER A 104 -8.66 -7.98 7.69
CA SER A 104 -8.93 -9.02 8.69
C SER A 104 -8.18 -10.31 8.33
N GLU A 105 -7.33 -10.79 9.25
CA GLU A 105 -6.66 -12.08 9.08
C GLU A 105 -7.67 -13.22 8.90
N LYS A 106 -8.82 -13.15 9.57
CA LYS A 106 -9.91 -14.14 9.41
C LYS A 106 -10.37 -14.23 7.95
N ASP A 107 -10.52 -13.09 7.28
CA ASP A 107 -10.98 -13.04 5.90
C ASP A 107 -9.89 -13.55 4.94
N TYR A 108 -8.63 -13.22 5.20
CA TYR A 108 -7.50 -13.84 4.49
C TYR A 108 -7.47 -15.37 4.64
N TRP A 109 -7.60 -15.91 5.86
CA TRP A 109 -7.63 -17.35 6.09
C TRP A 109 -8.85 -18.03 5.44
N GLY A 110 -9.99 -17.35 5.43
CA GLY A 110 -11.19 -17.79 4.72
C GLY A 110 -10.96 -17.90 3.21
N LEU A 111 -10.41 -16.85 2.60
CA LEU A 111 -10.01 -16.84 1.18
C LEU A 111 -8.99 -17.94 0.90
N LYS A 112 -7.93 -18.05 1.71
CA LYS A 112 -6.89 -19.08 1.56
C LYS A 112 -7.45 -20.49 1.59
N LYS A 113 -8.38 -20.78 2.52
CA LYS A 113 -9.05 -22.07 2.58
C LYS A 113 -9.89 -22.34 1.33
N LYS A 114 -10.64 -21.35 0.86
CA LYS A 114 -11.50 -21.48 -0.33
C LYS A 114 -10.68 -21.64 -1.61
N LEU A 115 -9.54 -20.98 -1.69
CA LEU A 115 -8.70 -20.87 -2.87
C LEU A 115 -7.58 -21.92 -2.95
N CYS A 116 -7.37 -22.75 -1.92
CA CYS A 116 -6.22 -23.65 -1.82
C CYS A 116 -6.07 -24.64 -3.00
N ALA A 117 -7.19 -25.08 -3.59
CA ALA A 117 -7.17 -25.98 -4.74
C ALA A 117 -6.65 -25.31 -6.02
N ARG A 118 -6.84 -23.99 -6.16
CA ARG A 118 -6.42 -23.21 -7.33
C ARG A 118 -5.10 -22.49 -7.10
N TYR A 119 -4.89 -21.95 -5.90
CA TYR A 119 -3.73 -21.16 -5.51
C TYR A 119 -2.99 -21.88 -4.37
N PRO A 120 -2.03 -22.77 -4.68
CA PRO A 120 -1.28 -23.51 -3.67
C PRO A 120 -0.35 -22.61 -2.85
N SER A 121 -0.04 -21.41 -3.35
CA SER A 121 0.82 -20.45 -2.68
C SER A 121 0.08 -19.13 -2.42
N SER A 122 0.26 -18.58 -1.23
CA SER A 122 -0.29 -17.26 -0.87
C SER A 122 0.51 -16.63 0.25
N HIS A 123 0.49 -15.31 0.32
CA HIS A 123 1.15 -14.55 1.38
C HIS A 123 0.29 -13.37 1.83
N TYR A 124 0.29 -13.13 3.15
CA TYR A 124 -0.39 -12.02 3.80
C TYR A 124 0.64 -11.10 4.45
N PHE A 125 0.70 -9.85 4.03
CA PHE A 125 1.71 -8.91 4.50
C PHE A 125 1.22 -8.19 5.77
N LYS A 126 1.90 -8.41 6.89
CA LYS A 126 1.54 -7.78 8.18
C LYS A 126 2.32 -6.48 8.37
N SER A 127 1.62 -5.36 8.59
CA SER A 127 2.20 -4.02 8.79
C SER A 127 1.34 -3.21 9.75
N GLY A 128 1.89 -2.16 10.36
CA GLY A 128 1.13 -1.22 11.19
C GLY A 128 0.41 -1.86 12.38
N VAL A 129 -0.65 -1.19 12.85
CA VAL A 129 -1.47 -1.64 13.98
C VAL A 129 -2.62 -2.53 13.52
N ILE A 130 -3.22 -2.20 12.37
CA ILE A 130 -4.41 -2.89 11.84
C ILE A 130 -4.04 -3.95 10.78
N GLY A 131 -2.80 -3.96 10.27
CA GLY A 131 -2.38 -4.81 9.14
C GLY A 131 -2.24 -3.97 7.86
N SER A 132 -1.43 -4.40 6.89
CA SER A 132 -1.25 -3.64 5.62
C SER A 132 -2.49 -3.70 4.70
N GLY A 133 -3.36 -4.69 4.93
CA GLY A 133 -4.45 -5.04 4.02
C GLY A 133 -4.01 -5.76 2.75
N LEU A 134 -2.71 -6.02 2.55
CA LEU A 134 -2.16 -6.58 1.32
C LEU A 134 -2.04 -8.11 1.40
N CYS A 135 -2.51 -8.80 0.36
CA CYS A 135 -2.19 -10.21 0.17
C CYS A 135 -2.10 -10.61 -1.30
N ILE A 136 -1.37 -11.70 -1.54
CA ILE A 136 -1.20 -12.29 -2.87
C ILE A 136 -1.61 -13.76 -2.81
N PHE A 137 -2.36 -14.20 -3.82
CA PHE A 137 -2.59 -15.60 -4.13
C PHE A 137 -1.95 -15.93 -5.48
N SER A 138 -1.19 -17.04 -5.55
CA SER A 138 -0.49 -17.46 -6.76
C SER A 138 -0.73 -18.94 -7.06
N LYS A 139 -0.95 -19.24 -8.35
CA LYS A 139 -0.88 -20.62 -8.86
C LYS A 139 0.53 -21.20 -8.79
N HIS A 140 1.52 -20.32 -8.76
CA HIS A 140 2.93 -20.67 -8.76
C HIS A 140 3.50 -20.58 -7.34
N GLN A 141 4.56 -21.33 -7.07
CA GLN A 141 5.21 -21.31 -5.77
C GLN A 141 5.89 -19.95 -5.53
N ILE A 142 5.54 -19.29 -4.42
CA ILE A 142 6.27 -18.15 -3.89
C ILE A 142 7.61 -18.63 -3.34
N LEU A 143 8.69 -18.10 -3.89
CA LEU A 143 10.06 -18.46 -3.53
C LEU A 143 10.63 -17.58 -2.44
N ASP A 144 10.28 -16.30 -2.46
CA ASP A 144 10.73 -15.32 -1.47
C ASP A 144 9.69 -14.21 -1.30
N THR A 145 9.74 -13.53 -0.16
CA THR A 145 8.82 -12.45 0.21
C THR A 145 9.54 -11.33 0.91
N PHE A 146 9.19 -10.08 0.60
CA PHE A 146 9.73 -8.92 1.31
C PHE A 146 8.67 -7.84 1.49
N LEU A 147 8.63 -7.20 2.65
CA LEU A 147 7.69 -6.14 2.95
C LEU A 147 8.44 -4.84 3.26
N TYR A 148 8.03 -3.76 2.61
CA TYR A 148 8.53 -2.43 2.89
C TYR A 148 7.37 -1.52 3.30
N GLN A 149 7.37 -1.08 4.56
CA GLN A 149 6.43 -0.09 5.06
C GLN A 149 6.92 1.32 4.71
N TYR A 150 6.03 2.15 4.16
CA TYR A 150 6.39 3.51 3.81
C TYR A 150 6.66 4.37 5.05
N SER A 151 7.55 5.34 4.89
CA SER A 151 8.02 6.20 5.97
C SER A 151 6.97 7.20 6.49
N VAL A 152 6.01 7.60 5.64
CA VAL A 152 4.90 8.50 5.97
C VAL A 152 3.56 7.89 5.57
N ASN A 153 2.61 7.88 6.51
CA ASN A 153 1.31 7.21 6.35
C ASN A 153 0.13 8.06 6.86
N GLY A 154 0.25 9.39 6.87
CA GLY A 154 -0.81 10.29 7.36
C GLY A 154 -0.59 10.72 8.81
N TYR A 155 -1.66 11.15 9.48
CA TYR A 155 -1.59 11.77 10.79
C TYR A 155 -2.32 10.94 11.87
N PRO A 156 -1.70 10.61 13.02
CA PRO A 156 -2.31 9.77 14.05
C PRO A 156 -3.53 10.39 14.72
N TYR A 157 -3.62 11.73 14.72
CA TYR A 157 -4.73 12.48 15.32
C TYR A 157 -5.93 12.63 14.36
N MET A 158 -5.78 12.25 13.08
CA MET A 158 -6.87 12.24 12.10
C MET A 158 -7.55 10.88 12.11
N PHE A 159 -8.21 10.52 13.21
CA PHE A 159 -8.80 9.17 13.41
C PHE A 159 -9.79 8.72 12.34
N GLN A 160 -10.43 9.66 11.64
CA GLN A 160 -11.34 9.37 10.54
C GLN A 160 -10.60 8.95 9.26
N HIS A 161 -9.28 9.16 9.20
CA HIS A 161 -8.40 8.81 8.10
C HIS A 161 -7.51 7.64 8.53
N GLY A 162 -7.90 6.41 8.17
CA GLY A 162 -7.37 5.17 8.74
C GLY A 162 -5.93 4.80 8.35
N ASP A 163 -5.35 5.48 7.36
CA ASP A 163 -4.06 5.10 6.72
C ASP A 163 -2.91 4.99 7.73
N TRP A 164 -2.86 5.88 8.72
CA TRP A 164 -1.79 5.90 9.71
C TRP A 164 -1.77 4.60 10.52
N PHE A 165 -2.94 4.03 10.81
CA PHE A 165 -3.07 2.77 11.57
C PHE A 165 -2.85 1.53 10.70
N GLY A 166 -3.13 1.62 9.39
CA GLY A 166 -2.92 0.53 8.43
C GLY A 166 -1.44 0.30 8.10
N GLY A 167 -0.59 1.32 8.22
CA GLY A 167 0.82 1.19 7.87
C GLY A 167 1.01 0.83 6.39
N LYS A 168 0.61 1.74 5.50
CA LYS A 168 0.69 1.55 4.04
C LYS A 168 2.09 1.11 3.63
N SER A 169 2.15 0.21 2.65
CA SER A 169 3.35 -0.56 2.34
C SER A 169 3.31 -1.10 0.91
N VAL A 170 4.44 -1.67 0.49
CA VAL A 170 4.54 -2.54 -0.68
C VAL A 170 5.04 -3.92 -0.25
N GLY A 171 4.31 -4.96 -0.66
CA GLY A 171 4.71 -6.35 -0.54
C GLY A 171 5.33 -6.84 -1.85
N LEU A 172 6.47 -7.51 -1.78
CA LEU A 172 7.13 -8.19 -2.88
C LEU A 172 7.02 -9.70 -2.68
N VAL A 173 6.70 -10.43 -3.75
CA VAL A 173 6.94 -11.87 -3.87
C VAL A 173 7.82 -12.17 -5.09
N VAL A 174 8.70 -13.16 -4.95
CA VAL A 174 9.53 -13.67 -6.05
C VAL A 174 8.97 -15.01 -6.52
N LEU A 175 8.73 -15.13 -7.82
CA LEU A 175 8.24 -16.35 -8.47
C LEU A 175 9.22 -16.80 -9.55
N LYS A 176 9.25 -18.10 -9.84
CA LYS A 176 9.93 -18.64 -11.02
C LYS A 176 8.96 -19.47 -11.86
N ILE A 177 8.58 -18.94 -13.03
CA ILE A 177 7.58 -19.53 -13.90
C ILE A 177 8.25 -19.89 -15.23
N GLN A 178 8.29 -21.17 -15.56
CA GLN A 178 8.95 -21.69 -16.78
C GLN A 178 10.40 -21.16 -16.97
N GLY A 179 11.14 -21.00 -15.86
CA GLY A 179 12.52 -20.51 -15.86
C GLY A 179 12.67 -18.99 -15.76
N ILE A 180 11.59 -18.23 -15.96
CA ILE A 180 11.54 -16.76 -15.90
C ILE A 180 11.34 -16.33 -14.45
N VAL A 181 12.17 -15.41 -13.95
CA VAL A 181 12.07 -14.85 -12.60
C VAL A 181 11.17 -13.62 -12.61
N PHE A 182 10.09 -13.68 -11.85
CA PHE A 182 9.15 -12.57 -11.66
C PHE A 182 9.33 -11.97 -10.28
N ASN A 183 9.48 -10.65 -10.22
CA ASN A 183 9.23 -9.89 -9.01
C ASN A 183 7.85 -9.25 -9.11
N VAL A 184 6.95 -9.67 -8.23
CA VAL A 184 5.56 -9.19 -8.20
C VAL A 184 5.36 -8.37 -6.94
N TYR A 185 4.97 -7.11 -7.14
CA TYR A 185 4.75 -6.13 -6.10
C TYR A 185 3.23 -5.89 -5.98
N VAL A 186 2.73 -5.89 -4.74
CA VAL A 186 1.38 -5.41 -4.42
C VAL A 186 1.51 -4.21 -3.49
N THR A 187 0.79 -3.12 -3.77
CA THR A 187 0.85 -1.90 -2.95
C THR A 187 -0.54 -1.33 -2.72
N HIS A 188 -0.64 -0.50 -1.68
CA HIS A 188 -1.77 0.39 -1.47
C HIS A 188 -1.19 1.70 -0.95
N LEU A 189 -1.27 2.79 -1.72
CA LEU A 189 -0.77 4.09 -1.29
C LEU A 189 -1.77 4.78 -0.36
N HIS A 190 -1.39 5.91 0.23
CA HIS A 190 -2.26 6.69 1.11
C HIS A 190 -3.53 7.13 0.36
N ALA A 191 -4.69 7.12 1.00
CA ALA A 191 -5.94 7.52 0.37
C ALA A 191 -6.01 9.04 0.07
N GLU A 192 -6.69 9.42 -1.01
CA GLU A 192 -7.05 10.81 -1.31
C GLU A 192 -8.42 11.15 -0.70
N TYR A 193 -8.44 11.72 0.50
CA TYR A 193 -9.69 12.05 1.20
C TYR A 193 -10.45 13.25 0.60
N CYS A 194 -9.77 14.13 -0.14
CA CYS A 194 -10.36 15.35 -0.69
C CYS A 194 -9.51 15.96 -1.82
N ARG A 195 -9.92 15.80 -3.07
CA ARG A 195 -9.21 16.33 -4.24
C ARG A 195 -8.91 17.83 -4.18
N GLU A 196 -9.88 18.65 -3.77
CA GLU A 196 -9.72 20.11 -3.71
C GLU A 196 -8.80 20.59 -2.57
N LYS A 197 -8.65 19.79 -1.50
CA LYS A 197 -7.94 20.16 -0.27
C LYS A 197 -7.17 18.96 0.25
N ASP A 198 -6.21 18.53 -0.55
CA ASP A 198 -5.47 17.33 -0.26
C ASP A 198 -4.27 17.60 0.65
N ALA A 199 -4.45 17.33 1.94
CA ALA A 199 -3.39 17.44 2.94
C ALA A 199 -2.35 16.30 2.87
N TYR A 200 -2.55 15.31 1.99
CA TYR A 200 -1.76 14.08 1.93
C TYR A 200 -1.03 13.91 0.59
N LEU A 201 -1.08 14.90 -0.31
CA LEU A 201 -0.39 14.81 -1.60
C LEU A 201 1.11 14.56 -1.42
N SER A 202 1.77 15.34 -0.57
CA SER A 202 3.19 15.17 -0.25
C SER A 202 3.50 13.76 0.28
N HIS A 203 2.62 13.19 1.11
CA HIS A 203 2.77 11.81 1.58
C HIS A 203 2.67 10.81 0.42
N ARG A 204 1.67 10.93 -0.47
CA ARG A 204 1.55 10.05 -1.64
C ARG A 204 2.74 10.17 -2.58
N VAL A 205 3.29 11.37 -2.75
CA VAL A 205 4.51 11.60 -3.55
C VAL A 205 5.74 10.94 -2.92
N VAL A 206 5.92 11.06 -1.60
CA VAL A 206 7.00 10.35 -0.88
C VAL A 206 6.83 8.84 -1.04
N GLN A 207 5.63 8.31 -0.85
CA GLN A 207 5.38 6.87 -1.01
C GLN A 207 5.63 6.38 -2.44
N ALA A 208 5.23 7.15 -3.46
CA ALA A 208 5.51 6.85 -4.86
C ALA A 208 7.02 6.86 -5.17
N TRP A 209 7.75 7.81 -4.60
CA TRP A 209 9.22 7.87 -4.69
C TRP A 209 9.87 6.64 -4.05
N GLU A 210 9.48 6.31 -2.82
CA GLU A 210 9.98 5.13 -2.10
C GLU A 210 9.64 3.84 -2.83
N LEU A 211 8.44 3.70 -3.37
CA LEU A 211 8.03 2.55 -4.18
C LEU A 211 8.89 2.42 -5.44
N GLY A 212 9.14 3.53 -6.14
CA GLY A 212 10.01 3.57 -7.32
C GLY A 212 11.45 3.13 -6.99
N GLN A 213 12.01 3.67 -5.91
CA GLN A 213 13.35 3.30 -5.41
C GLN A 213 13.39 1.82 -4.99
N PHE A 214 12.39 1.36 -4.25
CA PHE A 214 12.27 -0.02 -3.79
C PHE A 214 12.26 -0.99 -4.98
N ILE A 215 11.46 -0.71 -6.01
CA ILE A 215 11.41 -1.50 -7.24
C ILE A 215 12.78 -1.48 -7.93
N GLN A 216 13.42 -0.32 -8.12
CA GLN A 216 14.74 -0.25 -8.76
C GLN A 216 15.80 -1.10 -8.02
N HIS A 217 15.83 -1.05 -6.69
CA HIS A 217 16.85 -1.74 -5.92
C HIS A 217 16.61 -3.25 -5.80
N THR A 218 15.34 -3.68 -5.76
CA THR A 218 14.98 -5.10 -5.55
C THR A 218 14.78 -5.87 -6.86
N SER A 219 14.58 -5.20 -8.00
CA SER A 219 14.30 -5.86 -9.29
C SER A 219 15.52 -6.22 -10.14
N LYS A 220 16.74 -5.95 -9.68
CA LYS A 220 17.97 -6.17 -10.48
C LYS A 220 18.19 -7.62 -10.94
N GLY A 221 17.66 -8.58 -10.19
CA GLY A 221 17.74 -10.02 -10.51
C GLY A 221 16.48 -10.59 -11.17
N ALA A 222 15.46 -9.77 -11.43
CA ALA A 222 14.22 -10.23 -12.04
C ALA A 222 14.32 -10.19 -13.57
N ASP A 223 13.62 -11.09 -14.25
CA ASP A 223 13.40 -11.01 -15.70
C ASP A 223 12.22 -10.08 -16.01
N VAL A 224 11.15 -10.22 -15.22
CA VAL A 224 9.90 -9.46 -15.36
C VAL A 224 9.53 -8.86 -14.00
N VAL A 225 9.11 -7.60 -14.03
CA VAL A 225 8.58 -6.87 -12.88
C VAL A 225 7.11 -6.58 -13.11
N LEU A 226 6.28 -6.90 -12.13
CA LEU A 226 4.85 -6.61 -12.11
C LEU A 226 4.52 -5.83 -10.85
N LEU A 227 3.80 -4.74 -10.96
CA LEU A 227 3.26 -3.98 -9.84
C LEU A 227 1.74 -3.92 -10.00
N GLY A 228 1.01 -4.40 -8.99
CA GLY A 228 -0.44 -4.25 -8.89
C GLY A 228 -0.84 -3.43 -7.66
N GLY A 229 -1.92 -2.68 -7.78
CA GLY A 229 -2.68 -2.19 -6.65
C GLY A 229 -3.19 -0.78 -6.77
N ASP A 230 -3.81 -0.35 -5.67
CA ASP A 230 -4.43 0.95 -5.50
C ASP A 230 -3.37 2.03 -5.21
N LEU A 231 -3.12 2.89 -6.21
CA LEU A 231 -2.20 4.01 -6.09
C LEU A 231 -2.86 5.27 -5.53
N ASN A 232 -4.19 5.28 -5.35
CA ASN A 232 -4.97 6.43 -4.85
C ASN A 232 -4.66 7.76 -5.57
N MET A 233 -4.29 7.66 -6.85
CA MET A 233 -3.88 8.79 -7.69
C MET A 233 -4.28 8.54 -9.14
N HIS A 234 -4.70 9.61 -9.81
CA HIS A 234 -5.01 9.59 -11.22
C HIS A 234 -3.74 9.45 -12.07
N SER A 235 -3.86 8.99 -13.32
CA SER A 235 -2.70 8.71 -14.18
C SER A 235 -1.83 9.93 -14.45
N GLU A 236 -2.45 11.10 -14.45
CA GLU A 236 -1.81 12.40 -14.68
C GLU A 236 -1.26 13.03 -13.39
N ASP A 237 -1.53 12.44 -12.22
CA ASP A 237 -0.98 12.94 -10.97
C ASP A 237 0.52 12.68 -10.89
N VAL A 238 1.23 13.62 -10.28
CA VAL A 238 2.70 13.62 -10.23
C VAL A 238 3.27 12.35 -9.62
N GLY A 239 2.60 11.74 -8.64
CA GLY A 239 3.06 10.49 -8.02
C GLY A 239 3.05 9.29 -8.99
N VAL A 240 2.02 9.15 -9.82
CA VAL A 240 1.92 8.06 -10.82
C VAL A 240 2.93 8.28 -11.94
N ARG A 241 3.03 9.52 -12.45
CA ARG A 241 4.04 9.89 -13.46
C ARG A 241 5.46 9.66 -12.94
N LEU A 242 5.74 10.07 -11.70
CA LEU A 242 7.03 9.87 -11.03
C LEU A 242 7.35 8.38 -10.93
N LEU A 243 6.43 7.58 -10.40
CA LEU A 243 6.63 6.14 -10.24
C LEU A 243 6.92 5.46 -11.59
N ARG A 244 6.10 5.74 -12.61
CA ARG A 244 6.27 5.16 -13.95
C ARG A 244 7.57 5.57 -14.59
N GLY A 245 7.88 6.87 -14.60
CA GLY A 245 9.09 7.41 -15.22
C GLY A 245 10.36 6.96 -14.49
N TRP A 246 10.37 7.02 -13.16
CA TRP A 246 11.52 6.64 -12.35
C TRP A 246 11.77 5.12 -12.39
N ALA A 247 10.75 4.30 -12.21
CA ALA A 247 10.92 2.85 -12.21
C ALA A 247 10.94 2.23 -13.62
N GLY A 248 10.62 3.00 -14.67
CA GLY A 248 10.54 2.53 -16.06
C GLY A 248 9.38 1.57 -16.30
N LEU A 249 8.24 1.82 -15.65
CA LEU A 249 7.07 0.94 -15.68
C LEU A 249 6.09 1.35 -16.79
N ARG A 250 5.65 0.38 -17.59
CA ARG A 250 4.60 0.53 -18.58
C ARG A 250 3.23 0.30 -17.93
N ASP A 251 2.26 1.11 -18.34
CA ASP A 251 0.87 1.00 -17.91
C ASP A 251 0.15 -0.03 -18.80
N SER A 252 -0.41 -1.08 -18.20
CA SER A 252 -1.13 -2.12 -18.94
C SER A 252 -2.37 -1.61 -19.68
N PHE A 253 -3.06 -0.60 -19.15
CA PHE A 253 -4.22 -0.02 -19.80
C PHE A 253 -3.83 0.66 -21.11
N ILE A 254 -2.77 1.47 -21.08
CA ILE A 254 -2.27 2.20 -22.25
C ILE A 254 -1.63 1.24 -23.27
N ALA A 255 -0.95 0.20 -22.78
CA ALA A 255 -0.20 -0.72 -23.62
C ALA A 255 -1.01 -1.92 -24.14
N ALA A 256 -2.29 -2.07 -23.74
CA ALA A 256 -3.10 -3.21 -24.11
C ALA A 256 -3.49 -3.21 -25.59
N GLU A 257 -3.38 -4.37 -26.23
CA GLU A 257 -3.92 -4.60 -27.58
C GLU A 257 -5.46 -4.55 -27.59
N LYS A 258 -6.09 -4.96 -26.49
CA LYS A 258 -7.54 -4.96 -26.30
C LYS A 258 -7.89 -4.42 -24.91
N VAL A 259 -8.74 -3.40 -24.86
CA VAL A 259 -9.33 -2.88 -23.63
C VAL A 259 -10.80 -3.28 -23.55
N VAL A 260 -11.25 -3.75 -22.40
CA VAL A 260 -12.65 -4.11 -22.11
C VAL A 260 -13.06 -3.48 -20.78
N GLY A 261 -14.29 -2.98 -20.68
CA GLY A 261 -14.80 -2.35 -19.46
C GLY A 261 -14.97 -0.85 -19.65
N CYS A 262 -14.52 -0.06 -18.67
CA CYS A 262 -14.63 1.39 -18.73
C CYS A 262 -13.70 2.00 -19.81
N GLU A 263 -14.20 2.97 -20.57
CA GLU A 263 -13.47 3.61 -21.68
C GLU A 263 -12.16 4.27 -21.22
N ASP A 264 -12.15 4.87 -20.02
CA ASP A 264 -10.97 5.51 -19.42
C ASP A 264 -10.23 4.61 -18.42
N GLY A 265 -10.63 3.33 -18.32
CA GLY A 265 -10.09 2.38 -17.35
C GLY A 265 -10.41 2.74 -15.89
N SER A 266 -11.41 3.60 -15.67
CA SER A 266 -11.80 4.05 -14.33
C SER A 266 -12.19 2.88 -13.44
N THR A 267 -11.72 2.93 -12.20
CA THR A 267 -11.92 1.88 -11.19
C THR A 267 -12.80 2.32 -10.03
N LEU A 268 -13.10 3.60 -9.94
CA LEU A 268 -14.21 4.14 -9.14
C LEU A 268 -15.28 4.65 -10.08
N LEU A 269 -16.41 3.96 -10.18
CA LEU A 269 -17.44 4.23 -11.19
C LEU A 269 -18.73 4.82 -10.58
N PRO A 270 -19.42 5.74 -11.29
CA PRO A 270 -20.76 6.18 -10.88
C PRO A 270 -21.79 5.05 -10.82
N ALA A 271 -21.63 4.03 -11.67
CA ALA A 271 -22.50 2.85 -11.71
C ALA A 271 -22.31 1.94 -10.49
N ASN A 272 -21.16 2.00 -9.83
CA ASN A 272 -20.90 1.23 -8.63
C ASN A 272 -21.60 1.89 -7.44
N ARG A 273 -22.58 1.17 -6.87
CA ARG A 273 -23.42 1.67 -5.77
C ARG A 273 -22.66 1.93 -4.46
N PHE A 274 -21.42 1.47 -4.34
CA PHE A 274 -20.59 1.70 -3.16
C PHE A 274 -19.63 2.88 -3.33
N THR A 275 -19.39 3.36 -4.56
CA THR A 275 -18.52 4.52 -4.81
C THR A 275 -19.03 5.78 -4.11
N SER A 276 -18.09 6.54 -3.55
CA SER A 276 -18.38 7.74 -2.79
C SER A 276 -18.96 8.85 -3.67
N LYS A 277 -20.15 9.34 -3.33
CA LYS A 277 -20.77 10.49 -4.01
C LYS A 277 -19.92 11.77 -3.92
N LYS A 278 -18.97 11.85 -2.98
CA LYS A 278 -18.07 12.99 -2.84
C LYS A 278 -17.01 12.99 -3.95
N GLU A 279 -16.39 11.84 -4.23
CA GLU A 279 -15.40 11.68 -5.29
C GLU A 279 -16.00 11.95 -6.67
N LEU A 280 -17.22 11.46 -6.89
CA LEU A 280 -17.96 11.69 -8.14
C LEU A 280 -18.27 13.16 -8.45
N LYS A 281 -18.12 14.08 -7.48
CA LYS A 281 -18.26 15.52 -7.76
C LYS A 281 -17.09 16.05 -8.58
N CYS A 282 -15.88 15.60 -8.29
CA CYS A 282 -14.68 15.98 -9.01
C CYS A 282 -14.52 15.16 -10.29
N TYR A 283 -14.98 13.89 -10.26
CA TYR A 283 -14.86 12.93 -11.34
C TYR A 283 -16.22 12.30 -11.66
N PRO A 284 -17.12 13.02 -12.37
CA PRO A 284 -18.48 12.56 -12.61
C PRO A 284 -18.59 11.31 -13.49
N GLN A 285 -17.55 11.01 -14.28
CA GLN A 285 -17.46 9.79 -15.09
C GLN A 285 -16.64 8.68 -14.42
N GLY A 286 -16.19 8.91 -13.19
CA GLY A 286 -15.26 8.03 -12.49
C GLY A 286 -13.81 8.42 -12.63
N ILE A 287 -12.96 7.73 -11.88
CA ILE A 287 -11.52 7.96 -11.81
C ILE A 287 -10.78 6.63 -11.81
N ARG A 288 -9.62 6.58 -12.48
CA ARG A 288 -8.70 5.43 -12.47
C ARG A 288 -7.64 5.62 -11.39
N ILE A 289 -7.65 4.72 -10.40
CA ILE A 289 -6.68 4.74 -9.29
C ILE A 289 -6.03 3.39 -8.99
N ASP A 290 -6.53 2.30 -9.58
CA ASP A 290 -5.95 0.96 -9.49
C ASP A 290 -5.20 0.62 -10.77
N TYR A 291 -4.01 0.02 -10.65
CA TYR A 291 -3.11 -0.16 -11.78
C TYR A 291 -2.43 -1.53 -11.75
N ILE A 292 -2.27 -2.12 -12.93
CA ILE A 292 -1.26 -3.15 -13.19
C ILE A 292 -0.19 -2.54 -14.10
N LEU A 293 1.01 -2.36 -13.55
CA LEU A 293 2.17 -1.80 -14.23
C LEU A 293 3.25 -2.89 -14.40
N TYR A 294 4.04 -2.81 -15.47
CA TYR A 294 5.04 -3.85 -15.74
C TYR A 294 6.26 -3.34 -16.49
N LYS A 295 7.38 -4.05 -16.33
CA LYS A 295 8.57 -3.89 -17.18
C LYS A 295 9.33 -5.20 -17.34
N THR A 296 10.20 -5.23 -18.32
CA THR A 296 11.17 -6.31 -18.54
C THR A 296 12.57 -5.79 -18.28
N MET A 297 13.41 -6.60 -17.64
CA MET A 297 14.79 -6.24 -17.28
C MET A 297 15.84 -7.07 -18.03
N SER A 298 15.43 -8.06 -18.81
CA SER A 298 16.34 -9.03 -19.42
C SER A 298 16.01 -9.34 -20.89
N GLN A 299 16.41 -10.53 -21.34
CA GLN A 299 16.22 -11.06 -22.69
C GLN A 299 14.75 -11.38 -23.03
N TYR A 300 13.78 -11.02 -22.20
CA TYR A 300 12.36 -11.25 -22.46
C TYR A 300 11.65 -9.98 -22.94
N GLU A 301 10.64 -10.17 -23.78
CA GLU A 301 9.66 -9.16 -24.17
C GLU A 301 8.34 -9.48 -23.46
N VAL A 302 7.65 -8.44 -23.00
CA VAL A 302 6.30 -8.56 -22.43
C VAL A 302 5.34 -7.72 -23.27
N ARG A 303 4.27 -8.35 -23.76
CA ARG A 303 3.14 -7.75 -24.47
C ARG A 303 1.88 -7.82 -23.60
N CYS A 304 1.09 -6.76 -23.61
CA CYS A 304 -0.20 -6.72 -22.92
C CYS A 304 -1.30 -7.07 -23.91
N ASN A 305 -1.85 -8.28 -23.81
CA ASN A 305 -2.87 -8.75 -24.75
C ASN A 305 -4.24 -8.16 -24.43
N SER A 306 -4.61 -8.14 -23.15
CA SER A 306 -5.86 -7.51 -22.72
C SER A 306 -5.71 -6.81 -21.37
N HIS A 307 -6.46 -5.72 -21.23
CA HIS A 307 -6.74 -5.05 -19.98
C HIS A 307 -8.25 -4.93 -19.83
N GLU A 308 -8.79 -5.44 -18.74
CA GLU A 308 -10.22 -5.55 -18.51
C GLU A 308 -10.58 -5.01 -17.13
N THR A 309 -11.63 -4.18 -17.04
CA THR A 309 -12.18 -3.73 -15.76
C THR A 309 -13.60 -4.26 -15.57
N THR A 310 -14.00 -4.49 -14.32
CA THR A 310 -15.44 -4.67 -14.01
C THR A 310 -16.19 -3.33 -14.18
N THR A 311 -17.52 -3.38 -14.25
CA THR A 311 -18.35 -2.22 -14.63
C THR A 311 -19.49 -1.93 -13.64
N GLY A 312 -19.23 -2.05 -12.33
CA GLY A 312 -20.18 -1.68 -11.28
C GLY A 312 -21.21 -2.75 -10.91
N THR A 313 -21.19 -3.91 -11.57
CA THR A 313 -21.97 -5.10 -11.22
C THR A 313 -21.14 -6.36 -11.45
N THR A 314 -21.45 -7.44 -10.73
CA THR A 314 -20.81 -8.74 -11.00
C THR A 314 -21.69 -9.56 -11.93
N PRO A 315 -21.13 -10.45 -12.77
CA PRO A 315 -21.93 -11.31 -13.65
C PRO A 315 -22.91 -12.23 -12.90
N THR A 316 -22.57 -12.60 -11.65
CA THR A 316 -23.29 -13.62 -10.88
C THR A 316 -24.29 -13.07 -9.88
N LYS A 317 -24.10 -11.83 -9.40
CA LYS A 317 -24.97 -11.17 -8.41
C LYS A 317 -25.06 -9.67 -8.73
N ASP A 318 -26.21 -9.06 -8.45
CA ASP A 318 -26.44 -7.62 -8.60
C ASP A 318 -25.75 -6.77 -7.49
N ILE A 319 -24.51 -7.13 -7.15
CA ILE A 319 -23.70 -6.50 -6.13
C ILE A 319 -22.26 -6.43 -6.65
N PRO A 320 -21.61 -5.25 -6.70
CA PRO A 320 -20.19 -5.12 -7.03
C PRO A 320 -19.27 -5.88 -6.07
N TYR A 321 -18.06 -6.27 -6.51
CA TYR A 321 -17.06 -6.93 -5.63
C TYR A 321 -16.53 -5.99 -4.54
N SER A 322 -16.44 -4.70 -4.83
CA SER A 322 -15.93 -3.66 -3.94
C SER A 322 -16.53 -2.30 -4.31
N ASP A 323 -16.19 -1.22 -3.60
CA ASP A 323 -16.36 0.15 -4.10
C ASP A 323 -15.37 0.51 -5.22
N HIS A 324 -14.35 -0.33 -5.42
CA HIS A 324 -13.49 -0.38 -6.59
C HIS A 324 -13.92 -1.46 -7.58
N GLU A 325 -13.59 -1.24 -8.86
CA GLU A 325 -13.66 -2.23 -9.92
C GLU A 325 -12.37 -3.05 -9.97
N ALA A 326 -12.50 -4.35 -10.26
CA ALA A 326 -11.33 -5.21 -10.43
C ALA A 326 -10.62 -4.91 -11.74
N VAL A 327 -9.28 -4.92 -11.71
CA VAL A 327 -8.41 -4.80 -12.89
C VAL A 327 -7.86 -6.17 -13.25
N MET A 328 -8.11 -6.62 -14.46
CA MET A 328 -7.72 -7.94 -14.97
C MET A 328 -6.86 -7.78 -16.21
N VAL A 329 -5.65 -8.33 -16.18
CA VAL A 329 -4.68 -8.16 -17.27
C VAL A 329 -4.15 -9.51 -17.74
N THR A 330 -4.06 -9.67 -19.05
CA THR A 330 -3.42 -10.82 -19.69
C THR A 330 -2.12 -10.38 -20.35
N LEU A 331 -1.00 -10.87 -19.84
CA LEU A 331 0.33 -10.62 -20.38
C LEU A 331 0.88 -11.83 -21.12
N SER A 332 1.61 -11.57 -22.20
CA SER A 332 2.37 -12.54 -22.96
C SER A 332 3.86 -12.25 -22.80
N VAL A 333 4.61 -13.21 -22.29
CA VAL A 333 6.06 -13.13 -22.07
C VAL A 333 6.75 -14.10 -23.02
N ALA A 334 7.64 -13.58 -23.86
CA ALA A 334 8.43 -14.36 -24.81
C ALA A 334 9.91 -13.98 -24.72
N ARG A 335 10.80 -14.85 -25.16
CA ARG A 335 12.21 -14.48 -25.33
C ARG A 335 12.32 -13.53 -26.54
N LYS A 336 13.12 -12.47 -26.41
CA LYS A 336 13.42 -11.58 -27.53
C LYS A 336 14.17 -12.36 -28.62
N PRO A 337 13.87 -12.13 -29.90
CA PRO A 337 14.72 -12.62 -30.97
C PRO A 337 16.14 -12.02 -30.83
N PRO A 338 17.20 -12.72 -31.30
CA PRO A 338 18.53 -12.17 -31.31
C PRO A 338 18.58 -10.97 -32.29
N GLN A 339 18.50 -9.76 -31.77
CA GLN A 339 18.79 -8.53 -32.51
C GLN A 339 19.62 -7.57 -31.67
N GLU A 340 20.45 -6.81 -32.39
CA GLU A 340 21.51 -5.90 -31.94
C GLU A 340 21.02 -4.88 -30.91
N GLU A 341 21.95 -4.50 -30.03
CA GLU A 341 21.82 -3.58 -28.90
C GLU A 341 20.74 -2.50 -29.11
N LEU A 342 19.64 -2.65 -28.37
CA LEU A 342 18.64 -1.59 -28.28
C LEU A 342 19.23 -0.47 -27.41
N ASN A 343 19.39 0.69 -28.03
CA ASN A 343 19.83 1.95 -27.42
C ASN A 343 19.42 2.06 -25.95
N HIS A 344 20.38 2.46 -25.11
CA HIS A 344 20.12 2.91 -23.75
C HIS A 344 18.87 3.79 -23.73
N PRO A 345 17.95 3.61 -22.76
CA PRO A 345 16.79 4.47 -22.68
C PRO A 345 17.29 5.91 -22.62
N THR A 346 16.98 6.69 -23.67
CA THR A 346 17.21 8.13 -23.66
C THR A 346 16.54 8.64 -22.40
N ILE A 347 17.30 9.23 -21.48
CA ILE A 347 16.70 9.87 -20.32
C ILE A 347 15.84 10.99 -20.88
N GLU A 348 14.53 10.78 -20.87
CA GLU A 348 13.62 11.75 -21.43
C GLU A 348 13.69 13.02 -20.57
N PRO A 349 13.89 14.20 -21.17
CA PRO A 349 13.81 15.49 -20.46
C PRO A 349 12.54 15.60 -19.58
N VAL A 350 11.47 14.91 -19.97
CA VAL A 350 10.20 14.77 -19.25
C VAL A 350 10.39 14.24 -17.82
N LEU A 351 11.31 13.31 -17.57
CA LEU A 351 11.54 12.76 -16.21
C LEU A 351 12.14 13.83 -15.27
N VAL A 352 12.97 14.73 -15.80
CA VAL A 352 13.52 15.84 -15.02
C VAL A 352 12.41 16.79 -14.59
N ASP A 353 11.46 17.09 -15.49
CA ASP A 353 10.31 17.94 -15.19
C ASP A 353 9.39 17.29 -14.13
N ILE A 354 9.06 16.01 -14.30
CA ILE A 354 8.25 15.24 -13.34
C ILE A 354 8.92 15.24 -11.96
N LEU A 355 10.23 15.00 -11.90
CA LEU A 355 10.97 14.94 -10.63
C LEU A 355 11.11 16.33 -10.00
N ASN A 356 11.17 17.41 -10.80
CA ASN A 356 11.08 18.77 -10.30
C ASN A 356 9.71 19.07 -9.67
N GLU A 357 8.63 18.71 -10.34
CA GLU A 357 7.26 18.85 -9.83
C GLU A 357 7.07 18.06 -8.53
N ALA A 358 7.48 16.78 -8.50
CA ALA A 358 7.41 15.95 -7.30
C ALA A 358 8.18 16.56 -6.13
N ARG A 359 9.40 17.07 -6.38
CA ARG A 359 10.21 17.74 -5.35
C ARG A 359 9.51 19.01 -4.83
N MET A 360 8.83 19.76 -5.69
CA MET A 360 8.05 20.93 -5.26
C MET A 360 6.91 20.54 -4.33
N GLU A 361 6.17 19.46 -4.63
CA GLU A 361 5.11 18.96 -3.73
C GLU A 361 5.65 18.48 -2.39
N VAL A 362 6.80 17.79 -2.38
CA VAL A 362 7.48 17.39 -1.13
C VAL A 362 7.91 18.62 -0.32
N ARG A 363 8.43 19.66 -0.97
CA ARG A 363 8.77 20.94 -0.31
C ARG A 363 7.55 21.62 0.27
N VAL A 364 6.41 21.67 -0.42
CA VAL A 364 5.17 22.22 0.12
C VAL A 364 4.76 21.47 1.39
N GLY A 365 4.82 20.13 1.37
CA GLY A 365 4.62 19.30 2.54
C GLY A 365 5.59 19.61 3.69
N LEU A 366 6.88 19.76 3.38
CA LEU A 366 7.92 20.06 4.36
C LEU A 366 7.64 21.37 5.10
N HIS A 367 7.36 22.46 4.38
CA HIS A 367 7.05 23.75 5.01
C HIS A 367 5.78 23.67 5.87
N SER A 368 4.78 22.87 5.46
CA SER A 368 3.58 22.62 6.26
C SER A 368 3.93 21.89 7.57
N ALA A 369 4.75 20.83 7.49
CA ALA A 369 5.20 20.06 8.65
C ALA A 369 6.05 20.90 9.61
N GLU A 370 6.99 21.71 9.11
CA GLU A 370 7.79 22.64 9.91
C GLU A 370 6.92 23.65 10.65
N ARG A 371 5.89 24.19 9.99
CA ARG A 371 4.93 25.10 10.61
C ARG A 371 4.18 24.43 11.75
N GLN A 372 3.75 23.19 11.58
CA GLN A 372 3.06 22.44 12.64
C GLN A 372 4.00 22.07 13.78
N GLN A 373 5.22 21.64 13.47
CA GLN A 373 6.28 21.40 14.45
C GLN A 373 6.53 22.65 15.30
N TYR A 374 6.74 23.81 14.67
CA TYR A 374 6.94 25.08 15.37
C TYR A 374 5.73 25.46 16.24
N SER A 375 4.52 25.33 15.71
CA SER A 375 3.28 25.61 16.44
C SER A 375 3.15 24.73 17.69
N CYS A 376 3.36 23.42 17.56
CA CYS A 376 3.31 22.47 18.67
C CYS A 376 4.41 22.74 19.70
N GLY A 377 5.63 23.03 19.26
CA GLY A 377 6.74 23.40 20.15
C GLY A 377 6.43 24.66 20.96
N ARG A 378 5.90 25.70 20.31
CA ARG A 378 5.47 26.92 21.00
C ARG A 378 4.37 26.66 22.02
N MET A 379 3.39 25.82 21.70
CA MET A 379 2.32 25.45 22.64
C MET A 379 2.87 24.68 23.85
N ALA A 380 3.84 23.78 23.64
CA ALA A 380 4.50 23.08 24.72
C ALA A 380 5.27 24.05 25.65
N VAL A 381 6.03 24.99 25.08
CA VAL A 381 6.75 26.02 25.86
C VAL A 381 5.79 26.88 26.68
N LEU A 382 4.68 27.35 26.07
CA LEU A 382 3.66 28.13 26.78
C LEU A 382 3.03 27.33 27.93
N ALA A 383 2.77 26.04 27.74
CA ALA A 383 2.25 25.17 28.79
C ALA A 383 3.25 25.00 29.94
N VAL A 384 4.55 24.85 29.65
CA VAL A 384 5.61 24.82 30.67
C VAL A 384 5.67 26.15 31.44
N LEU A 385 5.66 27.29 30.75
CA LEU A 385 5.68 28.60 31.40
C LEU A 385 4.46 28.80 32.32
N LEU A 386 3.28 28.36 31.89
CA LEU A 386 2.08 28.40 32.71
C LEU A 386 2.22 27.53 33.98
N LEU A 387 2.75 26.31 33.85
CA LEU A 387 3.01 25.44 35.00
C LEU A 387 4.06 26.01 35.95
N LEU A 388 5.11 26.66 35.44
CA LEU A 388 6.12 27.33 36.26
C LEU A 388 5.53 28.53 37.01
N MET A 389 4.73 29.37 36.33
CA MET A 389 4.02 30.48 36.98
C MET A 389 3.09 29.99 38.09
N GLN A 390 2.33 28.92 37.82
CA GLN A 390 1.49 28.28 38.81
C GLN A 390 2.33 27.76 39.99
N GLY A 391 3.42 27.03 39.73
CA GLY A 391 4.34 26.55 40.75
C GLY A 391 4.87 27.68 41.64
N ALA A 392 5.31 28.78 41.03
CA ALA A 392 5.80 29.96 41.76
C ALA A 392 4.70 30.60 42.64
N MET A 393 3.48 30.74 42.12
CA MET A 393 2.32 31.23 42.89
C MET A 393 1.97 30.29 44.05
N GLY A 394 2.04 28.98 43.82
CA GLY A 394 1.83 27.94 44.82
C GLY A 394 2.85 28.05 45.95
N LEU A 395 4.15 28.12 45.64
CA LEU A 395 5.22 28.32 46.62
C LEU A 395 5.04 29.64 47.38
N SER A 396 4.70 30.73 46.67
CA SER A 396 4.49 32.04 47.29
C SER A 396 3.32 32.02 48.28
N SER A 397 2.26 31.25 48.01
CA SER A 397 1.15 31.06 48.96
C SER A 397 1.51 30.19 50.17
N MET A 398 2.52 29.32 50.04
CA MET A 398 2.99 28.44 51.13
C MET A 398 3.99 29.15 52.05
N PHE A 399 4.83 30.04 51.51
CA PHE A 399 5.90 30.71 52.26
C PHE A 399 5.64 32.21 52.51
N GLY A 400 4.68 32.83 51.82
CA GLY A 400 4.34 34.25 51.92
C GLY A 400 3.37 34.54 53.06
N GLY A 401 3.80 35.33 54.04
CA GLY A 401 2.98 35.77 55.16
C GLY A 401 1.78 36.63 54.75
N ALA A 402 0.59 36.22 55.22
CA ALA A 402 -0.56 37.05 55.62
C ALA A 402 -1.22 38.04 54.64
N LEU A 403 -0.90 38.08 53.34
CA LEU A 403 -1.65 38.93 52.40
C LEU A 403 -1.85 38.24 51.04
N GLN A 404 -2.91 37.44 50.89
CA GLN A 404 -3.64 37.30 49.62
C GLN A 404 -4.93 36.49 49.80
N GLN A 405 -6.02 36.98 49.19
CA GLN A 405 -7.29 36.27 49.03
C GLN A 405 -7.03 34.83 48.55
N PRO A 406 -7.67 33.80 49.12
CA PRO A 406 -7.45 32.42 48.71
C PRO A 406 -7.88 32.28 47.25
N PHE A 407 -6.90 32.10 46.35
CA PHE A 407 -7.19 31.71 44.97
C PHE A 407 -8.03 30.42 45.00
N PRO A 408 -9.11 30.31 44.21
CA PRO A 408 -9.94 29.11 44.22
C PRO A 408 -9.11 27.89 43.85
N LYS A 409 -8.76 27.07 44.84
CA LYS A 409 -7.87 25.89 44.72
C LYS A 409 -8.32 24.96 43.59
N PHE A 410 -9.64 24.82 43.40
CA PHE A 410 -10.22 24.04 42.32
C PHE A 410 -9.84 24.58 40.93
N SER A 411 -9.99 25.89 40.70
CA SER A 411 -9.63 26.52 39.41
C SER A 411 -8.14 26.45 39.13
N PHE A 412 -7.31 26.58 40.17
CA PHE A 412 -5.86 26.44 40.05
C PHE A 412 -5.44 25.01 39.67
N SER A 413 -6.00 24.00 40.34
CA SER A 413 -5.76 22.58 40.02
C SER A 413 -6.28 22.21 38.63
N LEU A 414 -7.46 22.70 38.25
CA LEU A 414 -8.04 22.46 36.92
C LEU A 414 -7.17 23.07 35.80
N LEU A 415 -6.69 24.30 36.00
CA LEU A 415 -5.80 24.97 35.04
C LEU A 415 -4.45 24.24 34.94
N SER A 416 -3.91 23.74 36.06
CA SER A 416 -2.67 22.95 36.05
C SER A 416 -2.86 21.62 35.31
N LEU A 417 -3.97 20.91 35.55
CA LEU A 417 -4.29 19.68 34.82
C LEU A 417 -4.41 19.94 33.31
N LEU A 418 -5.09 21.03 32.92
CA LEU A 418 -5.20 21.42 31.52
C LEU A 418 -3.83 21.74 30.92
N ALA A 419 -2.98 22.47 31.64
CA ALA A 419 -1.63 22.79 31.20
C ALA A 419 -0.77 21.52 31.01
N VAL A 420 -0.86 20.54 31.92
CA VAL A 420 -0.20 19.24 31.76
C VAL A 420 -0.72 18.50 30.53
N LEU A 421 -2.03 18.48 30.30
CA LEU A 421 -2.61 17.83 29.12
C LEU A 421 -2.13 18.48 27.82
N VAL A 422 -2.14 19.82 27.75
CA VAL A 422 -1.65 20.58 26.60
C VAL A 422 -0.16 20.31 26.38
N LEU A 423 0.64 20.26 27.45
CA LEU A 423 2.06 19.94 27.36
C LEU A 423 2.29 18.55 26.77
N LEU A 424 1.59 17.53 27.28
CA LEU A 424 1.73 16.15 26.80
C LEU A 424 1.31 16.01 25.32
N LEU A 425 0.14 16.55 24.96
CA LEU A 425 -0.34 16.50 23.58
C LEU A 425 0.57 17.27 22.63
N SER A 426 0.96 18.50 22.99
CA SER A 426 1.81 19.34 22.14
C SER A 426 3.21 18.75 21.98
N THR A 427 3.76 18.12 23.03
CA THR A 427 5.04 17.42 22.95
C THR A 427 4.94 16.19 22.05
N GLY A 428 3.87 15.38 22.19
CA GLY A 428 3.64 14.24 21.31
C GLY A 428 3.52 14.64 19.83
N LEU A 429 2.75 15.69 19.53
CA LEU A 429 2.62 16.24 18.18
C LEU A 429 3.93 16.85 17.67
N TYR A 430 4.70 17.54 18.53
CA TYR A 430 6.00 18.07 18.18
C TYR A 430 6.96 16.95 17.76
N LEU A 431 7.02 15.85 18.51
CA LEU A 431 7.85 14.69 18.16
C LEU A 431 7.40 14.05 16.85
N PHE A 432 6.09 13.90 16.65
CA PHE A 432 5.54 13.38 15.40
C PHE A 432 5.95 14.25 14.19
N HIS A 433 5.70 15.56 14.24
CA HIS A 433 6.06 16.46 13.15
C HIS A 433 7.57 16.60 12.97
N THR A 434 8.37 16.37 14.02
CA THR A 434 9.84 16.28 13.90
C THR A 434 10.27 15.09 13.06
N ILE A 435 9.59 13.94 13.18
CA ILE A 435 9.85 12.77 12.34
C ILE A 435 9.41 13.06 10.90
N GLU A 436 8.21 13.63 10.74
CA GLU A 436 7.67 14.01 9.43
C GLU A 436 8.60 14.96 8.66
N VAL A 437 9.08 16.03 9.30
CA VAL A 437 10.07 16.97 8.74
C VAL A 437 11.33 16.24 8.29
N LYS A 438 11.88 15.33 9.10
CA LYS A 438 13.09 14.58 8.73
C LYS A 438 12.88 13.67 7.53
N VAL A 439 11.72 13.01 7.43
CA VAL A 439 11.38 12.18 6.28
C VAL A 439 11.26 13.04 5.02
N LEU A 440 10.45 14.10 5.07
CA LEU A 440 10.23 14.99 3.92
C LEU A 440 11.53 15.65 3.44
N GLN A 441 12.35 16.13 4.38
CA GLN A 441 13.67 16.69 4.08
C GLN A 441 14.59 15.64 3.45
N GLY A 442 14.65 14.44 4.01
CA GLY A 442 15.44 13.34 3.46
C GLY A 442 15.01 12.93 2.04
N THR A 443 13.70 12.89 1.78
CA THR A 443 13.17 12.63 0.43
C THR A 443 13.50 13.77 -0.54
N GLU A 444 13.41 15.03 -0.12
CA GLU A 444 13.80 16.19 -0.93
C GLU A 444 15.28 16.11 -1.32
N ASP A 445 16.15 15.77 -0.37
CA ASP A 445 17.58 15.60 -0.60
C ASP A 445 17.88 14.47 -1.59
N GLN A 446 17.17 13.34 -1.47
CA GLN A 446 17.27 12.22 -2.41
C GLN A 446 16.83 12.64 -3.83
N MET A 447 15.69 13.33 -3.96
CA MET A 447 15.18 13.80 -5.25
C MET A 447 16.13 14.83 -5.87
N ARG A 448 16.74 15.69 -5.07
CA ARG A 448 17.76 16.66 -5.53
C ARG A 448 19.00 15.95 -6.08
N LEU A 449 19.52 14.95 -5.37
CA LEU A 449 20.65 14.15 -5.84
C LEU A 449 20.32 13.40 -7.15
N ALA A 450 19.12 12.83 -7.21
CA ALA A 450 18.62 12.17 -8.41
C ALA A 450 18.54 13.12 -9.62
N LEU A 451 18.07 14.35 -9.42
CA LEU A 451 18.02 15.37 -10.48
C LEU A 451 19.39 15.75 -11.00
N GLN A 452 20.35 15.99 -10.10
CA GLN A 452 21.73 16.27 -10.49
C GLN A 452 22.28 15.13 -11.34
N THR A 453 22.08 13.88 -10.89
CA THR A 453 22.52 12.69 -11.63
C THR A 453 21.86 12.59 -13.01
N LEU A 454 20.57 12.92 -13.13
CA LEU A 454 19.87 12.91 -14.43
C LEU A 454 20.39 14.02 -15.35
N GLN A 455 20.58 15.23 -14.83
CA GLN A 455 21.08 16.38 -15.58
C GLN A 455 22.52 16.17 -16.07
N ASP A 456 23.37 15.58 -15.23
CA ASP A 456 24.75 15.24 -15.59
C ASP A 456 24.76 14.22 -16.74
N LYS A 457 23.90 13.19 -16.65
CA LYS A 457 23.77 12.19 -17.72
C LYS A 457 23.28 12.80 -19.03
N ILE A 458 22.29 13.69 -18.99
CA ILE A 458 21.78 14.41 -20.17
C ILE A 458 22.85 15.34 -20.77
N SER A 459 23.68 15.96 -19.93
CA SER A 459 24.75 16.86 -20.40
C SER A 459 25.97 16.11 -20.95
N SER A 460 26.16 14.85 -20.54
CA SER A 460 27.29 13.99 -20.92
C SER A 460 27.04 13.09 -22.13
N GLY A 461 25.77 12.86 -22.49
CA GLY A 461 25.35 12.07 -23.64
C GLY A 461 24.92 12.96 -24.79
#